data_AF-A0A453PBU3-F1
#
_entry.id   AF-A0A453PBU3-F1
#
_cell.length_a   1.000
_cell.length_b   1.000
_cell.length_c   1.000
_cell.angle_alpha   90.00
_cell.angle_beta   90.00
_cell.angle_gamma   90.00
#
_symmetry.space_group_name_H-M   'P 1'
#
loop_
_entity.id
_entity.type
_entity.pdbx_description
1 polymer ?
#
loop_
_entity_poly.entity_id
_entity_poly.type
_entity_poly.pdbx_seq_one_letter_code
_entity_poly.pdbx_strand_id
1 'polypeptide(L)'
;QVSFVNGIATIRGGTHVDYVANQVASHVMGVVNKKNKQANMKLHTVKGYLWVFVNALIDNPAFDSQTKETLTTRQASFGSTCELSDEFLKKVSSSGVVTNLLSWAEFKLSKELKKTDGTKKTSIVGIPKLEDANDAGGKNSDKCTLILTEGDSAKALAMAGIGVVGRDHYGVFPLRGKLLNVREASHKQLMENAEIQNIKKILGLQHEKKYDSTKGLRYGHLMIMTDQDHDGSHIKGLLINFIHKEWPSLLKVPSFLVEFITPIIKATKGKSVKPFYSMPDYEAWKEDLGASASSWTIKYYKGLGTSTAEEGRDYFEHIALHKKDFVWADDKEDGEAIELAFSKKKISERKDWLTNYQPGTCLDQREKRIKYSDFINKELILFSMADLERSIPSMVDGFKPGQRKILFCSFKKNLVKESKVAQFIGYVSEHSAYHHGEQSLASTIIGMAQDFVGSNNINLLEPRGQFGTRNAVG
;
A
#
# COMPACT_ATOMS: atom_id res chain seq x y z
N GLN A 1 -2.53 39.55 21.69
CA GLN A 1 -2.08 40.75 20.94
C GLN A 1 -2.07 41.93 21.90
N VAL A 2 -1.17 42.89 21.71
CA VAL A 2 -1.20 44.18 22.40
C VAL A 2 -0.97 45.25 21.33
N SER A 3 -1.90 46.18 21.16
CA SER A 3 -1.77 47.17 20.10
C SER A 3 -2.26 48.55 20.47
N PHE A 4 -1.64 49.53 19.81
CA PHE A 4 -1.94 50.94 19.96
C PHE A 4 -2.05 51.61 18.59
N VAL A 5 -3.05 52.48 18.44
CA VAL A 5 -3.22 53.34 17.26
C VAL A 5 -3.28 54.78 17.73
N ASN A 6 -2.33 55.62 17.31
CA ASN A 6 -2.25 57.04 17.71
C ASN A 6 -2.33 57.25 19.24
N GLY A 7 -1.68 56.38 20.02
CA GLY A 7 -1.71 56.42 21.49
C GLY A 7 -2.96 55.81 22.15
N ILE A 8 -3.94 55.33 21.37
CA ILE A 8 -5.17 54.69 21.85
C ILE A 8 -4.95 53.18 21.95
N ALA A 9 -5.29 52.59 23.10
CA ALA A 9 -5.19 51.14 23.31
C ALA A 9 -6.32 50.38 22.57
N THR A 10 -5.98 49.75 21.45
CA THR A 10 -6.89 48.90 20.67
C THR A 10 -6.93 47.47 21.23
N ILE A 11 -7.56 47.30 22.38
CA ILE A 11 -7.57 46.03 23.13
C ILE A 11 -8.22 44.86 22.38
N ARG A 12 -9.18 45.14 21.49
CA ARG A 12 -9.83 44.14 20.63
C ARG A 12 -9.15 43.97 19.27
N GLY A 13 -8.08 44.74 19.01
CA GLY A 13 -7.27 44.67 17.80
C GLY A 13 -7.91 45.42 16.64
N GLY A 14 -7.99 44.78 15.47
CA GLY A 14 -8.56 45.39 14.27
C GLY A 14 -7.68 45.20 13.04
N THR A 15 -7.97 45.98 12.01
CA THR A 15 -7.35 45.85 10.69
C THR A 15 -5.83 46.02 10.69
N HIS A 16 -5.26 46.87 11.56
CA HIS A 16 -3.81 47.07 11.72
C HIS A 16 -3.11 45.82 12.29
N VAL A 17 -3.72 45.18 13.30
CA VAL A 17 -3.19 43.94 13.87
C VAL A 17 -3.26 42.83 12.85
N ASP A 18 -4.39 42.69 12.15
CA ASP A 18 -4.57 41.67 11.12
C ASP A 18 -3.58 41.84 9.96
N TYR A 19 -3.30 43.07 9.54
CA TYR A 19 -2.32 43.36 8.50
C TYR A 19 -0.92 42.81 8.85
N VAL A 20 -0.43 43.08 10.06
CA VAL A 20 0.89 42.58 10.52
C VAL A 20 0.85 41.06 10.77
N ALA A 21 -0.16 40.57 11.49
CA ALA A 21 -0.29 39.17 11.85
C ALA A 21 -0.46 38.26 10.62
N ASN A 22 -1.16 38.71 9.57
CA ASN A 22 -1.33 37.97 8.32
C ASN A 22 0.00 37.78 7.59
N GLN A 23 0.87 38.80 7.55
CA GLN A 23 2.18 38.70 6.90
C GLN A 23 3.06 37.64 7.59
N VAL A 24 3.17 37.72 8.92
CA VAL A 24 3.92 36.75 9.73
C VAL A 24 3.34 35.35 9.59
N ALA A 25 2.01 35.22 9.75
CA ALA A 25 1.35 33.93 9.70
C ALA A 25 1.47 33.27 8.32
N SER A 26 1.41 34.05 7.24
CA SER A 26 1.57 33.54 5.87
C SER A 26 2.98 33.01 5.62
N HIS A 27 4.00 33.73 6.08
CA HIS A 27 5.39 33.28 5.99
C HIS A 27 5.62 31.99 6.78
N VAL A 28 5.24 31.97 8.07
CA VAL A 28 5.40 30.80 8.94
C VAL A 28 4.62 29.59 8.39
N MET A 29 3.39 29.80 7.91
CA MET A 29 2.59 28.77 7.24
C MET A 29 3.31 28.18 6.02
N GLY A 30 3.91 29.03 5.19
CA GLY A 30 4.70 28.61 4.04
C GLY A 30 5.90 27.74 4.44
N VAL A 31 6.63 28.15 5.48
CA VAL A 31 7.77 27.39 6.03
C VAL A 31 7.32 26.04 6.58
N VAL A 32 6.24 26.00 7.37
CA VAL A 32 5.71 24.77 7.95
C VAL A 32 5.22 23.81 6.87
N ASN A 33 4.41 24.28 5.91
CA ASN A 33 3.88 23.44 4.83
C ASN A 33 4.99 22.95 3.88
N LYS A 34 6.10 23.70 3.75
CA LYS A 34 7.30 23.24 3.02
C LYS A 34 8.01 22.10 3.75
N LYS A 35 8.08 22.14 5.08
CA LYS A 35 8.69 21.09 5.92
C LYS A 35 7.80 19.85 6.07
N ASN A 36 6.49 20.05 6.26
CA ASN A 36 5.51 18.98 6.37
C ASN A 36 4.27 19.30 5.52
N LYS A 37 4.25 18.77 4.29
CA LYS A 37 3.13 18.95 3.36
C LYS A 37 1.81 18.37 3.89
N GLN A 38 1.86 17.40 4.82
CA GLN A 38 0.67 16.77 5.38
C GLN A 38 0.02 17.60 6.50
N ALA A 39 0.71 18.60 7.04
CA ALA A 39 0.17 19.46 8.08
C ALA A 39 -1.04 20.29 7.62
N ASN A 40 -1.10 20.62 6.31
CA ASN A 40 -2.14 21.44 5.68
C ASN A 40 -2.56 22.64 6.55
N MET A 41 -1.57 23.42 6.97
CA MET A 41 -1.74 24.44 8.00
C MET A 41 -2.61 25.58 7.48
N LYS A 42 -3.58 26.03 8.30
CA LYS A 42 -4.46 27.17 7.99
C LYS A 42 -3.95 28.44 8.66
N LEU A 43 -4.15 29.58 8.01
CA LEU A 43 -3.69 30.89 8.51
C LEU A 43 -4.20 31.21 9.92
N HIS A 44 -5.48 30.94 10.20
CA HIS A 44 -6.08 31.12 11.52
C HIS A 44 -5.39 30.28 12.61
N THR A 45 -4.97 29.05 12.28
CA THR A 45 -4.24 28.20 13.22
C THR A 45 -2.91 28.84 13.59
N VAL A 46 -2.15 29.31 12.60
CA VAL A 46 -0.85 29.96 12.85
C VAL A 46 -1.01 31.22 13.70
N LYS A 47 -2.01 32.06 13.42
CA LYS A 47 -2.32 33.25 14.24
C LYS A 47 -2.52 32.91 15.71
N GLY A 48 -3.15 31.77 16.02
CA GLY A 48 -3.34 31.31 17.40
C GLY A 48 -2.05 31.01 18.17
N TYR A 49 -0.92 30.84 17.47
CA TYR A 49 0.41 30.60 18.06
C TYR A 49 1.29 31.85 18.08
N LEU A 50 0.74 33.02 17.71
CA LEU A 50 1.49 34.27 17.68
C LEU A 50 1.06 35.18 18.83
N TRP A 51 2.05 35.83 19.45
CA TRP A 51 1.82 36.97 20.31
C TRP A 51 2.41 38.22 19.65
N VAL A 52 1.53 39.12 19.19
CA VAL A 52 1.92 40.28 18.38
C VAL A 52 1.76 41.57 19.18
N PHE A 53 2.78 42.41 19.11
CA PHE A 53 2.77 43.79 19.60
C PHE A 53 2.77 44.74 18.40
N VAL A 54 1.82 45.66 18.32
CA VAL A 54 1.69 46.61 17.19
C VAL A 54 1.50 48.02 17.71
N ASN A 55 2.40 48.93 17.38
CA ASN A 55 2.22 50.35 17.61
C ASN A 55 2.19 51.06 16.25
N ALA A 56 1.08 51.70 15.91
CA ALA A 56 0.86 52.27 14.60
C ALA A 56 0.37 53.72 14.66
N LEU A 57 0.81 54.51 13.69
CA LEU A 57 0.28 55.83 13.42
C LEU A 57 -0.55 55.77 12.14
N ILE A 58 -1.85 56.05 12.25
CA ILE A 58 -2.82 55.86 11.17
C ILE A 58 -3.49 57.20 10.86
N ASP A 59 -3.55 57.55 9.57
CA ASP A 59 -4.24 58.74 9.10
C ASP A 59 -5.76 58.57 9.25
N ASN A 60 -6.40 59.55 9.91
CA ASN A 60 -7.85 59.61 10.11
C ASN A 60 -8.47 58.25 10.51
N PRO A 61 -8.08 57.66 11.65
CA PRO A 61 -8.50 56.31 12.02
C PRO A 61 -9.99 56.25 12.34
N ALA A 62 -10.65 55.20 11.84
CA ALA A 62 -12.02 54.85 12.11
C ALA A 62 -12.07 53.60 12.98
N PHE A 63 -12.99 53.60 13.95
CA PHE A 63 -13.15 52.54 14.94
C PHE A 63 -14.57 51.97 14.89
N ASP A 64 -14.76 50.81 15.52
CA ASP A 64 -16.07 50.15 15.64
C ASP A 64 -17.07 50.94 16.49
N SER A 65 -16.58 51.68 17.49
CA SER A 65 -17.40 52.46 18.42
C SER A 65 -16.61 53.59 19.07
N GLN A 66 -17.29 54.38 19.90
CA GLN A 66 -16.70 55.49 20.65
C GLN A 66 -15.62 55.05 21.65
N THR A 67 -15.65 53.81 22.14
CA THR A 67 -14.60 53.28 23.04
C THR A 67 -13.30 52.99 22.30
N LYS A 68 -13.32 52.97 20.96
CA LYS A 68 -12.15 52.85 20.07
C LYS A 68 -11.30 51.60 20.33
N GLU A 69 -11.95 50.50 20.71
CA GLU A 69 -11.27 49.25 21.05
C GLU A 69 -10.84 48.45 19.83
N THR A 70 -11.52 48.62 18.68
CA THR A 70 -11.23 47.91 17.42
C THR A 70 -11.05 48.89 16.26
N LEU A 71 -9.91 48.84 15.57
CA LEU A 71 -9.69 49.61 14.34
C LEU A 71 -10.42 48.98 13.15
N THR A 72 -11.16 49.78 12.37
CA THR A 72 -11.90 49.34 11.18
C THR A 72 -11.40 49.97 9.88
N THR A 73 -10.51 50.97 9.94
CA THR A 73 -9.89 51.60 8.75
C THR A 73 -9.30 50.55 7.82
N ARG A 74 -9.57 50.64 6.52
CA ARG A 74 -9.00 49.71 5.53
C ARG A 74 -7.51 49.97 5.34
N GLN A 75 -6.74 48.91 5.08
CA GLN A 75 -5.28 48.99 4.92
C GLN A 75 -4.83 50.04 3.90
N ALA A 76 -5.56 50.22 2.80
CA ALA A 76 -5.25 51.22 1.76
C ALA A 76 -5.36 52.68 2.24
N SER A 77 -6.04 52.92 3.37
CA SER A 77 -6.28 54.24 3.95
C SER A 77 -5.45 54.47 5.21
N PHE A 78 -4.43 53.65 5.47
CA PHE A 78 -3.58 53.83 6.65
C PHE A 78 -2.66 55.04 6.60
N GLY A 79 -2.41 55.59 5.40
CA GLY A 79 -1.43 56.68 5.19
C GLY A 79 0.03 56.21 5.17
N SER A 80 0.27 54.95 5.53
CA SER A 80 1.60 54.31 5.52
C SER A 80 1.49 52.79 5.26
N THR A 81 2.61 52.17 4.92
CA THR A 81 2.74 50.71 4.77
C THR A 81 3.67 50.13 5.83
N CYS A 82 3.50 48.85 6.14
CA CYS A 82 4.36 48.12 7.08
C CYS A 82 4.69 46.77 6.47
N GLU A 83 5.70 46.76 5.58
CA GLU A 83 6.24 45.53 5.02
C GLU A 83 7.30 44.96 5.96
N LEU A 84 7.13 43.69 6.34
CA LEU A 84 8.09 43.01 7.20
C LEU A 84 9.28 42.53 6.38
N SER A 85 10.50 42.86 6.82
CA SER A 85 11.72 42.43 6.14
C SER A 85 11.90 40.91 6.21
N ASP A 86 12.56 40.35 5.20
CA ASP A 86 12.92 38.93 5.17
C ASP A 86 13.77 38.52 6.38
N GLU A 87 14.62 39.43 6.87
CA GLU A 87 15.43 39.18 8.06
C GLU A 87 14.56 39.00 9.31
N PHE A 88 13.54 39.84 9.47
CA PHE A 88 12.57 39.72 10.57
C PHE A 88 11.79 38.40 10.48
N LEU A 89 11.26 38.07 9.29
CA LEU A 89 10.50 36.84 9.08
C LEU A 89 11.34 35.57 9.31
N LYS A 90 12.64 35.60 8.96
CA LYS A 90 13.60 34.54 9.30
C LYS A 90 13.81 34.41 10.81
N LYS A 91 13.98 35.52 11.54
CA LYS A 91 14.10 35.50 13.00
C LYS A 91 12.86 34.91 13.66
N VAL A 92 11.66 35.26 13.17
CA VAL A 92 10.40 34.67 13.65
C VAL A 92 10.36 33.17 13.38
N SER A 93 10.78 32.72 12.20
CA SER A 93 10.80 31.28 11.88
C SER A 93 11.75 30.48 12.78
N SER A 94 12.80 31.11 13.29
CA SER A 94 13.78 30.52 14.21
C SER A 94 13.43 30.63 15.69
N SER A 95 12.33 31.30 16.06
CA SER A 95 11.93 31.52 17.47
C SER A 95 11.33 30.29 18.16
N GLY A 96 11.20 29.16 17.44
CA GLY A 96 10.56 27.93 17.91
C GLY A 96 9.09 27.79 17.50
N VAL A 97 8.45 28.85 16.98
CA VAL A 97 7.04 28.79 16.52
C VAL A 97 6.81 27.72 15.45
N VAL A 98 7.76 27.57 14.52
CA VAL A 98 7.70 26.54 13.46
C VAL A 98 7.75 25.15 14.06
N THR A 99 8.62 24.91 15.04
CA THR A 99 8.74 23.62 15.74
C THR A 99 7.45 23.29 16.50
N ASN A 100 6.91 24.24 17.25
CA ASN A 100 5.65 24.05 17.99
C ASN A 100 4.47 23.73 17.07
N LEU A 101 4.38 24.43 15.93
CA LEU A 101 3.33 24.18 14.93
C LEU A 101 3.49 22.81 14.25
N LEU A 102 4.72 22.37 13.99
CA LEU A 102 4.99 21.03 13.47
C LEU A 102 4.57 19.95 14.48
N SER A 103 4.96 20.10 15.76
CA SER A 103 4.55 19.18 16.82
C SER A 103 3.03 19.15 17.02
N TRP A 104 2.36 20.31 16.93
CA TRP A 104 0.89 20.36 16.98
C TRP A 104 0.26 19.63 15.79
N ALA A 105 0.79 19.82 14.58
CA ALA A 105 0.29 19.15 13.40
C ALA A 105 0.43 17.62 13.53
N GLU A 106 1.59 17.15 13.96
CA GLU A 106 1.84 15.72 14.23
C GLU A 106 0.90 15.18 15.31
N PHE A 107 0.73 15.90 16.43
CA PHE A 107 -0.19 15.51 17.49
C PHE A 107 -1.64 15.41 17.00
N LYS A 108 -2.09 16.37 16.19
CA LYS A 108 -3.45 16.37 15.63
C LYS A 108 -3.67 15.16 14.73
N LEU A 109 -2.72 14.88 13.82
CA LEU A 109 -2.79 13.73 12.92
C LEU A 109 -2.79 12.43 13.74
N SER A 110 -1.86 12.27 14.69
CA SER A 110 -1.83 11.10 15.60
C SER A 110 -3.18 10.90 16.32
N LYS A 111 -3.78 11.97 16.84
CA LYS A 111 -5.10 11.91 17.48
C LYS A 111 -6.22 11.47 16.53
N GLU A 112 -6.16 11.85 15.26
CA GLU A 112 -7.13 11.42 14.24
C GLU A 112 -6.96 9.93 13.89
N LEU A 113 -5.72 9.44 13.75
CA LEU A 113 -5.44 8.02 13.50
C LEU A 113 -5.83 7.13 14.69
N LYS A 114 -5.66 7.61 15.91
CA LYS A 114 -6.11 6.90 17.13
C LYS A 114 -7.61 6.66 17.16
N LYS A 115 -8.43 7.48 16.48
CA LYS A 115 -9.89 7.25 16.37
C LYS A 115 -10.22 5.99 15.59
N THR A 116 -9.29 5.51 14.77
CA THR A 116 -9.48 4.33 13.94
C THR A 116 -8.79 3.09 14.50
N ASP A 117 -8.26 3.17 15.72
CA ASP A 117 -7.60 2.06 16.39
C ASP A 117 -8.55 0.90 16.66
N GLY A 118 -7.98 -0.30 16.57
CA GLY A 118 -8.61 -1.50 17.11
C GLY A 118 -8.48 -1.55 18.62
N THR A 119 -9.34 -2.36 19.24
CA THR A 119 -9.25 -2.69 20.67
C THR A 119 -9.41 -4.19 20.83
N LYS A 120 -8.75 -4.78 21.83
CA LYS A 120 -8.96 -6.18 22.16
C LYS A 120 -10.38 -6.35 22.73
N LYS A 121 -11.26 -6.90 21.91
CA LYS A 121 -12.65 -7.23 22.24
C LYS A 121 -12.94 -8.64 21.75
N THR A 122 -13.80 -9.37 22.46
CA THR A 122 -14.16 -10.75 22.12
C THR A 122 -15.01 -10.83 20.85
N SER A 123 -15.75 -9.78 20.52
CA SER A 123 -16.60 -9.74 19.32
C SER A 123 -16.40 -8.44 18.55
N ILE A 124 -16.42 -8.55 17.23
CA ILE A 124 -16.41 -7.44 16.29
C ILE A 124 -17.59 -7.58 15.33
N VAL A 125 -18.30 -6.48 15.10
CA VAL A 125 -19.44 -6.40 14.19
C VAL A 125 -19.15 -5.32 13.14
N GLY A 126 -19.74 -5.47 11.95
CA GLY A 126 -19.68 -4.44 10.91
C GLY A 126 -18.42 -4.49 10.02
N ILE A 127 -17.69 -5.60 10.03
CA ILE A 127 -16.63 -5.89 9.05
C ILE A 127 -17.14 -6.97 8.10
N PRO A 128 -17.59 -6.60 6.88
CA PRO A 128 -18.07 -7.58 5.92
C PRO A 128 -16.98 -8.60 5.57
N LYS A 129 -17.39 -9.85 5.32
CA LYS A 129 -16.52 -10.98 4.91
C LYS A 129 -15.51 -11.47 5.95
N LEU A 130 -15.42 -10.87 7.14
CA LEU A 130 -14.66 -11.46 8.24
C LEU A 130 -15.34 -12.72 8.73
N GLU A 131 -14.61 -13.83 8.77
CA GLU A 131 -14.98 -15.01 9.55
C GLU A 131 -14.06 -15.02 10.77
N ASP A 132 -14.61 -14.69 11.92
CA ASP A 132 -13.83 -14.49 13.14
C ASP A 132 -13.62 -15.83 13.86
N ALA A 133 -12.44 -16.04 14.45
CA ALA A 133 -12.21 -17.20 15.30
C ALA A 133 -13.03 -17.09 16.60
N ASN A 134 -13.55 -18.20 17.12
CA ASN A 134 -14.41 -18.15 18.32
C ASN A 134 -13.67 -17.58 19.55
N ASP A 135 -12.36 -17.84 19.68
CA ASP A 135 -11.55 -17.33 20.80
C ASP A 135 -10.88 -15.96 20.53
N ALA A 136 -11.14 -15.35 19.37
CA ALA A 136 -10.48 -14.10 18.98
C ALA A 136 -10.76 -12.96 19.97
N GLY A 137 -9.70 -12.36 20.52
CA GLY A 137 -9.79 -11.32 21.55
C GLY A 137 -10.16 -11.82 22.95
N GLY A 138 -10.36 -13.12 23.14
CA GLY A 138 -10.59 -13.76 24.43
C GLY A 138 -9.30 -14.08 25.20
N LYS A 139 -9.39 -15.09 26.07
CA LYS A 139 -8.25 -15.57 26.89
C LYS A 139 -7.21 -16.33 26.06
N ASN A 140 -7.65 -17.07 25.04
CA ASN A 140 -6.80 -17.86 24.13
C ASN A 140 -6.44 -17.10 22.85
N SER A 141 -6.58 -15.76 22.84
CA SER A 141 -6.32 -14.93 21.67
C SER A 141 -4.89 -15.08 21.14
N ASP A 142 -3.94 -15.38 22.03
CA ASP A 142 -2.53 -15.65 21.72
C ASP A 142 -2.31 -16.91 20.87
N LYS A 143 -3.25 -17.87 20.90
CA LYS A 143 -3.23 -19.07 20.05
C LYS A 143 -3.96 -18.85 18.72
N CYS A 144 -4.75 -17.78 18.62
CA CYS A 144 -5.55 -17.51 17.45
C CYS A 144 -4.69 -16.98 16.30
N THR A 145 -4.96 -17.47 15.09
CA THR A 145 -4.34 -17.05 13.83
C THR A 145 -5.38 -16.38 12.94
N LEU A 146 -5.12 -15.14 12.52
CA LEU A 146 -5.89 -14.48 11.47
C LEU A 146 -5.22 -14.79 10.12
N ILE A 147 -5.97 -15.37 9.19
CA ILE A 147 -5.53 -15.63 7.82
C ILE A 147 -5.98 -14.48 6.92
N LEU A 148 -5.03 -13.75 6.34
CA LEU A 148 -5.30 -12.76 5.29
C LEU A 148 -5.15 -13.42 3.93
N THR A 149 -6.23 -13.44 3.15
CA THR A 149 -6.25 -14.13 1.86
C THR A 149 -6.24 -13.17 0.68
N GLU A 150 -5.62 -13.57 -0.43
CA GLU A 150 -5.72 -12.85 -1.70
C GLU A 150 -7.09 -13.10 -2.36
N GLY A 151 -8.04 -12.21 -2.10
CA GLY A 151 -9.38 -12.29 -2.66
C GLY A 151 -10.28 -13.39 -2.06
N ASP A 152 -11.47 -13.51 -2.62
CA ASP A 152 -12.51 -14.44 -2.14
C ASP A 152 -12.22 -15.91 -2.50
N SER A 153 -11.49 -16.15 -3.59
CA SER A 153 -11.09 -17.50 -4.03
C SER A 153 -10.18 -18.17 -2.99
N ALA A 154 -9.16 -17.46 -2.53
CA ALA A 154 -8.27 -17.94 -1.47
C ALA A 154 -9.02 -18.06 -0.11
N LYS A 155 -9.98 -17.17 0.18
CA LYS A 155 -10.86 -17.31 1.35
C LYS A 155 -11.64 -18.62 1.34
N ALA A 156 -12.19 -19.02 0.19
CA ALA A 156 -12.94 -20.28 0.10
C ALA A 156 -12.06 -21.49 0.45
N LEU A 157 -10.81 -21.51 -0.03
CA LEU A 157 -9.83 -22.55 0.31
C LEU A 157 -9.51 -22.55 1.81
N ALA A 158 -9.24 -21.38 2.39
CA ALA A 158 -8.98 -21.22 3.82
C ALA A 158 -10.17 -21.70 4.68
N MET A 159 -11.40 -21.37 4.27
CA MET A 159 -12.61 -21.81 4.97
C MET A 159 -12.81 -23.33 4.93
N ALA A 160 -12.48 -23.97 3.81
CA ALA A 160 -12.49 -25.43 3.71
C ALA A 160 -11.49 -26.06 4.69
N GLY A 161 -10.29 -25.49 4.80
CA GLY A 161 -9.25 -25.93 5.74
C GLY A 161 -9.61 -25.69 7.21
N ILE A 162 -10.15 -24.52 7.55
CA ILE A 162 -10.65 -24.17 8.90
C ILE A 162 -11.72 -25.17 9.36
N GLY A 163 -12.51 -25.72 8.44
CA GLY A 163 -13.48 -26.78 8.74
C GLY A 163 -12.87 -28.05 9.34
N VAL A 164 -11.57 -28.28 9.16
CA VAL A 164 -10.83 -29.45 9.69
C VAL A 164 -10.08 -29.12 10.98
N VAL A 165 -9.37 -27.98 11.01
CA VAL A 165 -8.56 -27.58 12.18
C VAL A 165 -9.38 -26.91 13.30
N GLY A 166 -10.63 -26.58 13.03
CA GLY A 166 -11.55 -25.96 13.99
C GLY A 166 -11.59 -24.43 13.89
N ARG A 167 -12.76 -23.86 14.21
CA ARG A 167 -13.02 -22.41 14.17
C ARG A 167 -12.57 -21.65 15.42
N ASP A 168 -12.10 -22.36 16.45
CA ASP A 168 -11.77 -21.73 17.72
C ASP A 168 -10.53 -20.85 17.61
N HIS A 169 -9.54 -21.28 16.84
CA HIS A 169 -8.24 -20.62 16.75
C HIS A 169 -7.93 -20.03 15.37
N TYR A 170 -8.81 -20.15 14.39
CA TYR A 170 -8.55 -19.66 13.03
C TYR A 170 -9.68 -18.76 12.53
N GLY A 171 -9.31 -17.52 12.18
CA GLY A 171 -10.16 -16.57 11.49
C GLY A 171 -9.63 -16.30 10.09
N VAL A 172 -10.48 -15.80 9.19
CA VAL A 172 -10.07 -15.43 7.83
C VAL A 172 -10.69 -14.11 7.38
N PHE A 173 -9.89 -13.30 6.69
CA PHE A 173 -10.32 -12.04 6.09
C PHE A 173 -9.72 -11.86 4.69
N PRO A 174 -10.54 -11.72 3.62
CA PRO A 174 -10.05 -11.55 2.27
C PRO A 174 -9.67 -10.10 1.98
N LEU A 175 -8.47 -9.90 1.47
CA LEU A 175 -8.03 -8.61 0.93
C LEU A 175 -8.70 -8.37 -0.42
N ARG A 176 -9.15 -7.13 -0.66
CA ARG A 176 -9.79 -6.74 -1.94
C ARG A 176 -8.81 -6.61 -3.11
N GLY A 177 -7.50 -6.62 -2.84
CA GLY A 177 -6.44 -6.45 -3.83
C GLY A 177 -5.14 -6.01 -3.18
N LYS A 178 -4.28 -5.34 -3.95
CA LYS A 178 -3.00 -4.81 -3.46
C LYS A 178 -3.24 -3.81 -2.32
N LEU A 179 -2.58 -4.05 -1.19
CA LEU A 179 -2.66 -3.18 -0.02
C LEU A 179 -2.03 -1.82 -0.34
N LEU A 180 -2.56 -0.74 0.24
CA LEU A 180 -1.99 0.59 0.10
C LEU A 180 -0.58 0.62 0.74
N ASN A 181 0.42 1.12 0.00
CA ASN A 181 1.74 1.36 0.57
C ASN A 181 1.67 2.52 1.57
N VAL A 182 1.58 2.18 2.86
CA VAL A 182 1.35 3.13 3.95
C VAL A 182 2.48 4.13 4.17
N ARG A 183 3.72 3.80 3.77
CA ARG A 183 4.87 4.71 3.90
C ARG A 183 4.73 5.96 3.05
N GLU A 184 4.01 5.83 1.95
CA GLU A 184 3.85 6.85 0.93
C GLU A 184 2.44 7.44 0.89
N ALA A 185 1.55 6.91 1.73
CA ALA A 185 0.17 7.34 1.83
C ALA A 185 0.07 8.67 2.59
N SER A 186 -0.80 9.54 2.10
CA SER A 186 -1.24 10.68 2.90
C SER A 186 -2.09 10.23 4.08
N HIS A 187 -2.14 11.06 5.12
CA HIS A 187 -2.98 10.83 6.28
C HIS A 187 -4.44 10.53 5.92
N LYS A 188 -4.99 11.32 4.98
CA LYS A 188 -6.34 11.15 4.45
C LYS A 188 -6.54 9.77 3.81
N GLN A 189 -5.60 9.36 2.95
CA GLN A 189 -5.66 8.03 2.31
C GLN A 189 -5.64 6.89 3.32
N LEU A 190 -4.84 7.01 4.39
CA LEU A 190 -4.82 6.00 5.46
C LEU A 190 -6.16 5.92 6.18
N MET A 191 -6.75 7.07 6.56
CA MET A 191 -8.03 7.13 7.25
C MET A 191 -9.20 6.60 6.40
N GLU A 192 -9.20 6.90 5.11
CA GLU A 192 -10.26 6.52 4.17
C GLU A 192 -10.11 5.08 3.65
N ASN A 193 -8.94 4.47 3.79
CA ASN A 193 -8.71 3.10 3.33
C ASN A 193 -9.37 2.08 4.27
N ALA A 194 -10.55 1.61 3.89
CA ALA A 194 -11.33 0.64 4.66
C ALA A 194 -10.58 -0.66 4.97
N GLU A 195 -9.72 -1.16 4.07
CA GLU A 195 -8.97 -2.41 4.28
C GLU A 195 -7.97 -2.26 5.44
N ILE A 196 -7.19 -1.17 5.47
CA ILE A 196 -6.30 -0.87 6.60
C ILE A 196 -7.09 -0.77 7.90
N GLN A 197 -8.23 -0.06 7.88
CA GLN A 197 -9.04 0.11 9.08
C GLN A 197 -9.65 -1.21 9.57
N ASN A 198 -10.04 -2.09 8.65
CA ASN A 198 -10.54 -3.42 9.00
C ASN A 198 -9.43 -4.25 9.64
N ILE A 199 -8.22 -4.31 9.05
CA ILE A 199 -7.09 -5.05 9.63
C ILE A 199 -6.76 -4.53 11.03
N LYS A 200 -6.70 -3.20 11.22
CA LYS A 200 -6.49 -2.58 12.53
C LYS A 200 -7.53 -3.05 13.55
N LYS A 201 -8.81 -3.01 13.18
CA LYS A 201 -9.92 -3.42 14.06
C LYS A 201 -9.87 -4.91 14.36
N ILE A 202 -9.72 -5.77 13.35
CA ILE A 202 -9.70 -7.23 13.48
C ILE A 202 -8.60 -7.69 14.43
N LEU A 203 -7.39 -7.14 14.29
CA LEU A 203 -6.25 -7.48 15.13
C LEU A 203 -6.23 -6.76 16.48
N GLY A 204 -6.99 -5.68 16.64
CA GLY A 204 -6.96 -4.85 17.84
C GLY A 204 -5.75 -3.92 17.92
N LEU A 205 -5.24 -3.47 16.77
CA LEU A 205 -4.03 -2.66 16.66
C LEU A 205 -4.28 -1.18 16.95
N GLN A 206 -3.49 -0.64 17.87
CA GLN A 206 -3.47 0.74 18.33
C GLN A 206 -2.26 1.51 17.79
N HIS A 207 -2.47 2.73 17.30
CA HIS A 207 -1.42 3.58 16.73
C HIS A 207 -0.45 4.06 17.81
N GLU A 208 0.83 4.24 17.45
CA GLU A 208 1.94 4.59 18.37
C GLU A 208 2.21 3.60 19.53
N LYS A 209 1.50 2.48 19.57
CA LYS A 209 1.74 1.45 20.58
C LYS A 209 2.93 0.59 20.19
N LYS A 210 3.90 0.50 21.10
CA LYS A 210 4.94 -0.52 21.05
C LYS A 210 4.39 -1.83 21.62
N TYR A 211 4.49 -2.90 20.86
CA TYR A 211 4.10 -4.25 21.27
C TYR A 211 5.34 -5.08 21.53
N ASP A 212 5.52 -5.50 22.78
CA ASP A 212 6.55 -6.47 23.16
C ASP A 212 6.00 -7.92 23.15
N SER A 213 4.68 -8.08 23.02
CA SER A 213 4.00 -9.36 22.87
C SER A 213 2.62 -9.20 22.22
N THR A 214 1.99 -10.31 21.86
CA THR A 214 0.65 -10.37 21.25
C THR A 214 -0.50 -10.39 22.26
N LYS A 215 -0.23 -10.39 23.57
CA LYS A 215 -1.28 -10.50 24.62
C LYS A 215 -2.37 -9.43 24.53
N GLY A 216 -2.02 -8.24 24.04
CA GLY A 216 -2.93 -7.11 23.85
C GLY A 216 -3.69 -7.11 22.52
N LEU A 217 -3.49 -8.10 21.66
CA LEU A 217 -4.14 -8.23 20.36
C LEU A 217 -5.31 -9.22 20.41
N ARG A 218 -6.13 -9.21 19.36
CA ARG A 218 -7.19 -10.21 19.17
C ARG A 218 -6.69 -11.54 18.63
N TYR A 219 -5.59 -11.51 17.90
CA TYR A 219 -4.93 -12.67 17.32
C TYR A 219 -3.45 -12.64 17.68
N GLY A 220 -2.92 -13.81 18.05
CA GLY A 220 -1.51 -14.01 18.34
C GLY A 220 -0.65 -14.13 17.09
N HIS A 221 -1.27 -14.56 15.99
CA HIS A 221 -0.60 -14.80 14.73
C HIS A 221 -1.37 -14.18 13.56
N LEU A 222 -0.64 -13.67 12.58
CA LEU A 222 -1.10 -13.14 11.31
C LEU A 222 -0.49 -13.99 10.20
N MET A 223 -1.32 -14.81 9.56
CA MET A 223 -0.92 -15.70 8.48
C MET A 223 -1.30 -15.06 7.14
N ILE A 224 -0.33 -14.97 6.23
CA ILE A 224 -0.52 -14.46 4.88
C ILE A 224 -0.70 -15.64 3.94
N MET A 225 -1.82 -15.67 3.22
CA MET A 225 -2.19 -16.73 2.29
C MET A 225 -2.51 -16.10 0.92
N THR A 226 -1.48 -15.95 0.09
CA THR A 226 -1.57 -15.39 -1.26
C THR A 226 -1.32 -16.47 -2.30
N ASP A 227 -1.64 -16.19 -3.55
CA ASP A 227 -1.25 -17.06 -4.64
C ASP A 227 0.28 -17.17 -4.68
N GLN A 228 0.81 -18.34 -5.06
CA GLN A 228 2.26 -18.53 -5.20
C GLN A 228 2.75 -18.01 -6.55
N ASP A 229 2.55 -16.72 -6.76
CA ASP A 229 3.03 -15.97 -7.90
C ASP A 229 3.73 -14.67 -7.47
N HIS A 230 4.17 -13.90 -8.46
CA HIS A 230 4.85 -12.64 -8.22
C HIS A 230 3.93 -11.57 -7.59
N ASP A 231 2.66 -11.49 -7.97
CA ASP A 231 1.75 -10.49 -7.42
C ASP A 231 1.37 -10.80 -5.95
N GLY A 232 1.25 -12.08 -5.59
CA GLY A 232 1.12 -12.56 -4.22
C GLY A 232 2.33 -12.19 -3.37
N SER A 233 3.55 -12.37 -3.90
CA SER A 233 4.80 -11.92 -3.25
C SER A 233 4.78 -10.42 -2.95
N HIS A 234 4.24 -9.60 -3.85
CA HIS A 234 4.07 -8.16 -3.61
C HIS A 234 3.05 -7.85 -2.52
N ILE A 235 1.93 -8.58 -2.44
CA ILE A 235 0.94 -8.43 -1.36
C ILE A 235 1.58 -8.76 0.00
N LYS A 236 2.35 -9.86 0.09
CA LYS A 236 3.13 -10.21 1.29
C LYS A 236 4.04 -9.05 1.70
N GLY A 237 4.79 -8.51 0.75
CA GLY A 237 5.69 -7.39 0.99
C GLY A 237 4.97 -6.11 1.46
N LEU A 238 3.81 -5.79 0.89
CA LEU A 238 3.01 -4.64 1.32
C LEU A 238 2.46 -4.79 2.75
N LEU A 239 2.06 -6.00 3.15
CA LEU A 239 1.66 -6.31 4.52
C LEU A 239 2.82 -6.21 5.51
N ILE A 240 3.99 -6.77 5.15
CA ILE A 240 5.22 -6.63 5.94
C ILE A 240 5.56 -5.15 6.12
N ASN A 241 5.52 -4.38 5.03
CA ASN A 241 5.78 -2.94 5.04
C ASN A 241 4.77 -2.18 5.91
N PHE A 242 3.48 -2.56 5.87
CA PHE A 242 2.44 -1.98 6.70
C PHE A 242 2.74 -2.17 8.18
N ILE A 243 3.02 -3.39 8.61
CA ILE A 243 3.36 -3.67 10.00
C ILE A 243 4.70 -3.02 10.37
N HIS A 244 5.72 -3.06 9.50
CA HIS A 244 7.02 -2.43 9.75
C HIS A 244 6.90 -0.92 9.96
N LYS A 245 6.05 -0.24 9.17
CA LYS A 245 5.89 1.21 9.26
C LYS A 245 5.10 1.63 10.50
N GLU A 246 4.02 0.92 10.82
CA GLU A 246 3.09 1.33 11.88
C GLU A 246 3.46 0.72 13.25
N TRP A 247 3.94 -0.53 13.27
CA TRP A 247 4.25 -1.30 14.48
C TRP A 247 5.51 -2.17 14.30
N PRO A 248 6.70 -1.57 14.09
CA PRO A 248 7.93 -2.32 13.82
C PRO A 248 8.26 -3.35 14.90
N SER A 249 7.88 -3.09 16.16
CA SER A 249 8.10 -4.02 17.26
C SER A 249 7.35 -5.35 17.11
N LEU A 250 6.22 -5.38 16.38
CA LEU A 250 5.47 -6.62 16.14
C LEU A 250 6.21 -7.59 15.22
N LEU A 251 7.03 -7.10 14.30
CA LEU A 251 7.84 -7.98 13.45
C LEU A 251 8.93 -8.72 14.25
N LYS A 252 9.30 -8.18 15.42
CA LYS A 252 10.24 -8.82 16.35
C LYS A 252 9.58 -9.88 17.24
N VAL A 253 8.24 -9.91 17.30
CA VAL A 253 7.52 -10.90 18.11
C VAL A 253 7.57 -12.25 17.39
N PRO A 254 8.12 -13.30 18.02
CA PRO A 254 8.26 -14.61 17.39
C PRO A 254 6.94 -15.16 16.87
N SER A 255 6.96 -15.67 15.64
CA SER A 255 5.81 -16.28 14.96
C SER A 255 4.57 -15.37 14.88
N PHE A 256 4.70 -14.05 15.05
CA PHE A 256 3.57 -13.14 14.82
C PHE A 256 3.19 -13.14 13.34
N LEU A 257 4.15 -12.95 12.45
CA LEU A 257 3.91 -12.99 11.00
C LEU A 257 4.29 -14.35 10.44
N VAL A 258 3.36 -14.94 9.71
CA VAL A 258 3.44 -16.32 9.20
C VAL A 258 3.04 -16.31 7.74
N GLU A 259 3.67 -17.15 6.94
CA GLU A 259 3.28 -17.43 5.57
C GLU A 259 2.64 -18.81 5.46
N PHE A 260 1.59 -18.91 4.64
CA PHE A 260 1.03 -20.17 4.17
C PHE A 260 1.42 -20.39 2.70
N ILE A 261 2.24 -21.40 2.45
CA ILE A 261 2.67 -21.79 1.11
C ILE A 261 1.85 -22.97 0.58
N THR A 262 1.63 -23.02 -0.72
CA THR A 262 1.03 -24.18 -1.41
C THR A 262 1.94 -24.69 -2.52
N PRO A 263 1.83 -25.98 -2.89
CA PRO A 263 2.53 -26.49 -4.07
C PRO A 263 2.14 -25.72 -5.34
N ILE A 264 3.12 -25.40 -6.18
CA ILE A 264 2.89 -24.78 -7.50
C ILE A 264 2.64 -25.83 -8.59
N ILE A 265 3.14 -27.05 -8.38
CA ILE A 265 2.98 -28.19 -9.28
C ILE A 265 2.67 -29.44 -8.47
N LYS A 266 1.76 -30.28 -8.96
CA LYS A 266 1.62 -31.67 -8.52
C LYS A 266 1.80 -32.61 -9.70
N ALA A 267 2.73 -33.55 -9.55
CA ALA A 267 2.89 -34.67 -10.46
C ALA A 267 2.15 -35.89 -9.91
N THR A 268 1.31 -36.52 -10.73
CA THR A 268 0.52 -37.70 -10.34
C THR A 268 0.81 -38.89 -11.23
N LYS A 269 1.04 -40.06 -10.65
CA LYS A 269 1.17 -41.34 -11.36
C LYS A 269 0.49 -42.46 -10.55
N GLY A 270 -0.67 -42.91 -11.04
CA GLY A 270 -1.50 -43.86 -10.30
C GLY A 270 -1.95 -43.27 -8.95
N LYS A 271 -1.53 -43.90 -7.84
CA LYS A 271 -1.79 -43.42 -6.47
C LYS A 271 -0.69 -42.48 -5.93
N SER A 272 0.44 -42.36 -6.61
CA SER A 272 1.55 -41.52 -6.17
C SER A 272 1.32 -40.08 -6.59
N VAL A 273 1.28 -39.17 -5.61
CA VAL A 273 1.20 -37.71 -5.83
C VAL A 273 2.46 -37.09 -5.26
N LYS A 274 3.19 -36.32 -6.08
CA LYS A 274 4.40 -35.60 -5.66
C LYS A 274 4.20 -34.09 -5.84
N PRO A 275 4.08 -33.32 -4.75
CA PRO A 275 4.00 -31.88 -4.79
C PRO A 275 5.38 -31.24 -4.96
N PHE A 276 5.42 -30.11 -5.66
CA PHE A 276 6.59 -29.26 -5.82
C PHE A 276 6.22 -27.81 -5.48
N TYR A 277 7.09 -27.16 -4.71
CA TYR A 277 6.92 -25.78 -4.24
C TYR A 277 7.80 -24.78 -5.00
N SER A 278 8.67 -25.27 -5.87
CA SER A 278 9.53 -24.45 -6.72
C SER A 278 9.66 -25.07 -8.12
N MET A 279 9.87 -24.23 -9.13
CA MET A 279 10.15 -24.69 -10.50
C MET A 279 11.47 -25.46 -10.58
N PRO A 280 12.58 -24.99 -9.95
CA PRO A 280 13.84 -25.74 -9.97
C PRO A 280 13.72 -27.16 -9.40
N ASP A 281 13.02 -27.36 -8.28
CA ASP A 281 12.84 -28.71 -7.70
C ASP A 281 12.05 -29.63 -8.63
N TYR A 282 11.05 -29.09 -9.34
CA TYR A 282 10.28 -29.84 -10.33
C TYR A 282 11.10 -30.19 -11.57
N GLU A 283 11.86 -29.22 -12.09
CA GLU A 283 12.69 -29.41 -13.29
C GLU A 283 13.80 -30.42 -13.05
N ALA A 284 14.51 -30.32 -11.92
CA ALA A 284 15.53 -31.30 -11.52
C ALA A 284 14.94 -32.71 -11.38
N TRP A 285 13.77 -32.83 -10.72
CA TRP A 285 13.10 -34.13 -10.60
C TRP A 285 12.63 -34.69 -11.95
N LYS A 286 12.17 -33.83 -12.85
CA LYS A 286 11.74 -34.22 -14.19
C LYS A 286 12.93 -34.68 -15.03
N GLU A 287 14.06 -34.00 -14.92
CA GLU A 287 15.31 -34.36 -15.59
C GLU A 287 15.85 -35.70 -15.09
N ASP A 288 15.89 -35.91 -13.77
CA ASP A 288 16.28 -37.18 -13.14
C ASP A 288 15.43 -38.37 -13.61
N LEU A 289 14.14 -38.14 -13.91
CA LEU A 289 13.24 -39.17 -14.42
C LEU A 289 13.46 -39.52 -15.90
N GLY A 290 14.12 -38.66 -16.68
CA GLY A 290 14.32 -38.82 -18.12
C GLY A 290 13.04 -39.20 -18.87
N ALA A 291 13.10 -40.28 -19.68
CA ALA A 291 11.95 -40.75 -20.47
C ALA A 291 10.72 -41.13 -19.62
N SER A 292 10.92 -41.49 -18.35
CA SER A 292 9.82 -41.87 -17.45
C SER A 292 8.96 -40.70 -17.02
N ALA A 293 9.40 -39.45 -17.21
CA ALA A 293 8.64 -38.25 -16.90
C ALA A 293 7.30 -38.20 -17.66
N SER A 294 7.24 -38.76 -18.87
CA SER A 294 6.02 -38.82 -19.70
C SER A 294 4.89 -39.65 -19.07
N SER A 295 5.21 -40.55 -18.13
CA SER A 295 4.23 -41.38 -17.42
C SER A 295 3.53 -40.67 -16.25
N TRP A 296 3.87 -39.41 -15.98
CA TRP A 296 3.29 -38.58 -14.93
C TRP A 296 2.34 -37.54 -15.51
N THR A 297 1.17 -37.39 -14.90
CA THR A 297 0.25 -36.29 -15.19
C THR A 297 0.64 -35.08 -14.35
N ILE A 298 0.91 -33.95 -15.01
CA ILE A 298 1.38 -32.72 -14.34
C ILE A 298 0.23 -31.71 -14.27
N LYS A 299 -0.11 -31.29 -13.05
CA LYS A 299 -1.06 -30.21 -12.80
C LYS A 299 -0.30 -28.98 -12.30
N TYR A 300 -0.47 -27.87 -13.00
CA TYR A 300 0.04 -26.55 -12.61
C TYR A 300 -1.04 -25.78 -11.85
N TYR A 301 -0.68 -25.23 -10.70
CA TYR A 301 -1.59 -24.41 -9.89
C TYR A 301 -1.37 -22.95 -10.24
N LYS A 302 -2.36 -22.32 -10.88
CA LYS A 302 -2.29 -20.90 -11.28
C LYS A 302 -2.52 -19.95 -10.10
N GLY A 303 -3.17 -20.45 -9.05
CA GLY A 303 -3.56 -19.69 -7.86
C GLY A 303 -4.33 -20.58 -6.89
N LEU A 304 -4.52 -20.12 -5.66
CA LEU A 304 -5.17 -20.86 -4.59
C LEU A 304 -6.60 -21.29 -4.95
N GLY A 305 -7.30 -20.50 -5.76
CA GLY A 305 -8.64 -20.82 -6.27
C GLY A 305 -8.72 -22.04 -7.20
N THR A 306 -7.58 -22.55 -7.68
CA THR A 306 -7.52 -23.76 -8.53
C THR A 306 -7.35 -25.06 -7.73
N SER A 307 -7.13 -24.93 -6.42
CA SER A 307 -7.11 -26.07 -5.50
C SER A 307 -8.53 -26.50 -5.15
N THR A 308 -8.75 -27.80 -5.02
CA THR A 308 -10.06 -28.32 -4.58
C THR A 308 -10.25 -28.11 -3.09
N ALA A 309 -11.50 -28.19 -2.61
CA ALA A 309 -11.78 -28.14 -1.19
C ALA A 309 -11.10 -29.29 -0.42
N GLU A 310 -10.95 -30.46 -1.04
CA GLU A 310 -10.23 -31.60 -0.47
C GLU A 310 -8.74 -31.30 -0.28
N GLU A 311 -8.10 -30.66 -1.27
CA GLU A 311 -6.72 -30.19 -1.14
C GLU A 311 -6.58 -29.15 -0.02
N GLY A 312 -7.55 -28.22 0.10
CA GLY A 312 -7.57 -27.25 1.20
C GLY A 312 -7.65 -27.91 2.58
N ARG A 313 -8.43 -28.99 2.72
CA ARG A 313 -8.51 -29.77 3.95
C ARG A 313 -7.18 -30.46 4.26
N ASP A 314 -6.58 -31.12 3.28
CA ASP A 314 -5.28 -31.79 3.41
C ASP A 314 -4.16 -30.82 3.80
N TYR A 315 -4.11 -29.64 3.19
CA TYR A 315 -3.09 -28.64 3.52
C TYR A 315 -3.20 -28.15 4.97
N PHE A 316 -4.41 -28.01 5.50
CA PHE A 316 -4.64 -27.55 6.87
C PHE A 316 -4.46 -28.68 7.90
N GLU A 317 -4.82 -29.91 7.57
CA GLU A 317 -4.47 -31.09 8.38
C GLU A 317 -2.94 -31.18 8.56
N HIS A 318 -2.21 -30.88 7.48
CA HIS A 318 -0.75 -30.83 7.46
C HIS A 318 -0.20 -29.39 7.49
N ILE A 319 -0.83 -28.49 8.25
CA ILE A 319 -0.47 -27.05 8.24
C ILE A 319 0.99 -26.80 8.59
N ALA A 320 1.61 -27.65 9.43
CA ALA A 320 3.02 -27.53 9.81
C ALA A 320 4.02 -27.72 8.65
N LEU A 321 3.58 -28.28 7.52
CA LEU A 321 4.36 -28.38 6.27
C LEU A 321 4.19 -27.14 5.38
N HIS A 322 3.02 -26.51 5.47
CA HIS A 322 2.62 -25.37 4.65
C HIS A 322 2.90 -24.03 5.35
N LYS A 323 3.25 -24.07 6.63
CA LYS A 323 3.53 -22.91 7.47
C LYS A 323 5.02 -22.57 7.49
N LYS A 324 5.34 -21.30 7.19
CA LYS A 324 6.67 -20.72 7.41
C LYS A 324 6.59 -19.50 8.32
N ASP A 325 7.52 -19.36 9.25
CA ASP A 325 7.57 -18.23 10.18
C ASP A 325 8.53 -17.16 9.65
N PHE A 326 8.10 -15.89 9.64
CA PHE A 326 9.03 -14.79 9.46
C PHE A 326 9.83 -14.54 10.73
N VAL A 327 11.12 -14.28 10.58
CA VAL A 327 12.03 -14.05 11.70
C VAL A 327 12.76 -12.74 11.50
N TRP A 328 12.68 -11.88 12.51
CA TRP A 328 13.52 -10.69 12.61
C TRP A 328 14.89 -11.09 13.14
N ALA A 329 15.90 -11.05 12.28
CA ALA A 329 17.24 -11.53 12.57
C ALA A 329 18.20 -10.38 12.90
N ASP A 330 18.12 -9.27 12.15
CA ASP A 330 19.00 -8.13 12.32
C ASP A 330 18.24 -6.81 12.12
N ASP A 331 18.32 -5.93 13.13
CA ASP A 331 17.61 -4.66 13.16
C ASP A 331 17.93 -3.75 11.96
N LYS A 332 19.20 -3.78 11.51
CA LYS A 332 19.67 -2.94 10.42
C LYS A 332 19.34 -3.58 9.08
N GLU A 333 19.71 -4.84 8.86
CA GLU A 333 19.52 -5.50 7.56
C GLU A 333 18.04 -5.65 7.21
N ASP A 334 17.21 -6.16 8.13
CA ASP A 334 15.79 -6.39 7.89
C ASP A 334 15.05 -5.05 7.71
N GLY A 335 15.35 -4.07 8.56
CA GLY A 335 14.78 -2.73 8.48
C GLY A 335 15.12 -2.03 7.18
N GLU A 336 16.42 -1.97 6.83
CA GLU A 336 16.90 -1.28 5.62
C GLU A 336 16.39 -1.95 4.34
N ALA A 337 16.29 -3.28 4.30
CA ALA A 337 15.75 -4.03 3.17
C ALA A 337 14.27 -3.70 2.92
N ILE A 338 13.43 -3.67 3.97
CA ILE A 338 12.02 -3.27 3.83
C ILE A 338 11.93 -1.80 3.37
N GLU A 339 12.77 -0.91 3.90
CA GLU A 339 12.76 0.49 3.46
C GLU A 339 13.20 0.67 2.01
N LEU A 340 14.22 -0.07 1.56
CA LEU A 340 14.71 -0.10 0.18
C LEU A 340 13.58 -0.44 -0.79
N ALA A 341 12.80 -1.48 -0.47
CA ALA A 341 11.72 -1.97 -1.30
C ALA A 341 10.52 -1.00 -1.38
N PHE A 342 10.17 -0.30 -0.29
CA PHE A 342 8.89 0.42 -0.22
C PHE A 342 8.98 1.94 -0.12
N SER A 343 10.16 2.52 0.18
CA SER A 343 10.29 3.98 0.27
C SER A 343 10.50 4.64 -1.09
N LYS A 344 9.75 5.70 -1.40
CA LYS A 344 9.99 6.54 -2.59
C LYS A 344 11.28 7.37 -2.52
N LYS A 345 11.91 7.44 -1.35
CA LYS A 345 13.21 8.13 -1.21
C LYS A 345 14.37 7.29 -1.72
N LYS A 346 14.21 5.97 -1.80
CA LYS A 346 15.26 5.00 -2.14
C LYS A 346 15.20 4.55 -3.61
N ILE A 347 14.78 5.42 -4.52
CA ILE A 347 14.63 5.07 -5.95
C ILE A 347 15.98 4.71 -6.57
N SER A 348 17.04 5.45 -6.25
CA SER A 348 18.38 5.17 -6.78
C SER A 348 18.90 3.83 -6.26
N GLU A 349 18.89 3.63 -4.94
CA GLU A 349 19.32 2.37 -4.35
C GLU A 349 18.51 1.17 -4.86
N ARG A 350 17.20 1.34 -5.11
CA ARG A 350 16.37 0.26 -5.68
C ARG A 350 16.76 -0.08 -7.11
N LYS A 351 17.17 0.91 -7.92
CA LYS A 351 17.70 0.63 -9.27
C LYS A 351 19.00 -0.17 -9.19
N ASP A 352 19.89 0.19 -8.29
CA ASP A 352 21.14 -0.54 -8.08
C ASP A 352 20.87 -1.95 -7.58
N TRP A 353 19.94 -2.11 -6.64
CA TRP A 353 19.48 -3.40 -6.14
C TRP A 353 18.95 -4.32 -7.25
N LEU A 354 18.10 -3.80 -8.15
CA LEU A 354 17.56 -4.56 -9.28
C LEU A 354 18.64 -4.87 -10.33
N THR A 355 19.58 -3.96 -10.55
CA THR A 355 20.68 -4.15 -11.52
C THR A 355 21.66 -5.24 -11.05
N ASN A 356 21.82 -5.39 -9.73
CA ASN A 356 22.67 -6.43 -9.13
C ASN A 356 21.97 -7.79 -8.94
N TYR A 357 20.71 -7.93 -9.37
CA TYR A 357 20.00 -9.20 -9.32
C TYR A 357 20.72 -10.27 -10.14
N GLN A 358 20.94 -11.44 -9.54
CA GLN A 358 21.51 -12.60 -10.23
C GLN A 358 20.40 -13.62 -10.56
N PRO A 359 20.24 -14.02 -11.84
CA PRO A 359 19.32 -15.09 -12.21
C PRO A 359 19.57 -16.37 -11.40
N GLY A 360 18.49 -17.00 -10.94
CA GLY A 360 18.54 -18.17 -10.04
C GLY A 360 18.45 -17.82 -8.56
N THR A 361 18.52 -16.53 -8.19
CA THR A 361 18.23 -16.08 -6.82
C THR A 361 16.78 -16.41 -6.46
N CYS A 362 16.58 -17.29 -5.48
CA CYS A 362 15.27 -17.65 -4.96
C CYS A 362 15.37 -18.04 -3.48
N LEU A 363 14.25 -18.02 -2.77
CA LEU A 363 14.17 -18.56 -1.41
C LEU A 363 14.23 -20.08 -1.43
N ASP A 364 14.95 -20.66 -0.47
CA ASP A 364 14.89 -22.11 -0.24
C ASP A 364 13.52 -22.47 0.35
N GLN A 365 12.74 -23.20 -0.44
CA GLN A 365 11.40 -23.61 -0.04
C GLN A 365 11.39 -24.69 1.06
N ARG A 366 12.53 -25.28 1.41
CA ARG A 366 12.67 -26.29 2.48
C ARG A 366 12.78 -25.67 3.87
N GLU A 367 13.23 -24.42 3.96
CA GLU A 367 13.37 -23.73 5.23
C GLU A 367 12.02 -23.34 5.84
N LYS A 368 11.84 -23.60 7.14
CA LYS A 368 10.61 -23.24 7.88
C LYS A 368 10.60 -21.81 8.39
N ARG A 369 11.73 -21.11 8.29
CA ARG A 369 11.92 -19.75 8.80
C ARG A 369 12.45 -18.89 7.67
N ILE A 370 11.88 -17.69 7.51
CA ILE A 370 12.26 -16.75 6.47
C ILE A 370 12.71 -15.46 7.14
N LYS A 371 13.93 -15.00 6.86
CA LYS A 371 14.35 -13.66 7.29
C LYS A 371 13.65 -12.61 6.44
N TYR A 372 13.32 -11.46 7.01
CA TYR A 372 12.69 -10.39 6.24
C TYR A 372 13.60 -9.90 5.11
N SER A 373 14.90 -9.75 5.36
CA SER A 373 15.89 -9.40 4.33
C SER A 373 15.98 -10.43 3.21
N ASP A 374 15.96 -11.74 3.53
CA ASP A 374 15.93 -12.81 2.54
C ASP A 374 14.66 -12.77 1.71
N PHE A 375 13.49 -12.56 2.32
CA PHE A 375 12.24 -12.39 1.59
C PHE A 375 12.32 -11.22 0.60
N ILE A 376 12.84 -10.07 1.02
CA ILE A 376 13.01 -8.93 0.12
C ILE A 376 13.94 -9.29 -1.03
N ASN A 377 15.12 -9.80 -0.73
CA ASN A 377 16.21 -9.98 -1.69
C ASN A 377 16.10 -11.26 -2.55
N LYS A 378 15.24 -12.21 -2.19
CA LYS A 378 15.13 -13.51 -2.88
C LYS A 378 13.72 -13.85 -3.37
N GLU A 379 12.68 -13.16 -2.88
CA GLU A 379 11.30 -13.37 -3.36
C GLU A 379 10.69 -12.08 -3.93
N LEU A 380 10.69 -10.98 -3.16
CA LEU A 380 10.11 -9.71 -3.62
C LEU A 380 10.86 -9.10 -4.81
N ILE A 381 12.17 -9.36 -4.91
CA ILE A 381 12.96 -8.95 -6.08
C ILE A 381 12.43 -9.58 -7.36
N LEU A 382 11.94 -10.82 -7.31
CA LEU A 382 11.40 -11.53 -8.47
C LEU A 382 10.12 -10.84 -8.97
N PHE A 383 9.27 -10.40 -8.05
CA PHE A 383 8.14 -9.54 -8.40
C PHE A 383 8.60 -8.27 -9.11
N SER A 384 9.62 -7.60 -8.58
CA SER A 384 10.09 -6.34 -9.15
C SER A 384 10.67 -6.55 -10.56
N MET A 385 11.43 -7.63 -10.78
CA MET A 385 11.93 -8.00 -12.10
C MET A 385 10.79 -8.34 -13.08
N ALA A 386 9.80 -9.12 -12.64
CA ALA A 386 8.61 -9.42 -13.46
C ALA A 386 7.78 -8.16 -13.76
N ASP A 387 7.71 -7.21 -12.83
CA ASP A 387 7.02 -5.94 -13.02
C ASP A 387 7.73 -5.06 -14.06
N LEU A 388 9.08 -5.03 -14.04
CA LEU A 388 9.87 -4.38 -15.09
C LEU A 388 9.62 -5.03 -16.45
N GLU A 389 9.68 -6.36 -16.53
CA GLU A 389 9.48 -7.10 -17.78
C GLU A 389 8.10 -6.84 -18.40
N ARG A 390 7.03 -6.80 -17.58
CA ARG A 390 5.67 -6.55 -18.08
C ARG A 390 5.38 -5.07 -18.36
N SER A 391 6.12 -4.15 -17.75
CA SER A 391 5.82 -2.71 -17.79
C SER A 391 6.69 -1.93 -18.77
N ILE A 392 7.94 -2.32 -18.95
CA ILE A 392 8.90 -1.65 -19.85
C ILE A 392 8.88 -2.35 -21.21
N PRO A 393 8.67 -1.62 -22.31
CA PRO A 393 8.72 -2.21 -23.65
C PRO A 393 10.14 -2.62 -24.03
N SER A 394 10.25 -3.62 -24.90
CA SER A 394 11.54 -3.95 -25.52
C SER A 394 11.99 -2.82 -26.45
N MET A 395 13.29 -2.54 -26.46
CA MET A 395 13.90 -1.57 -27.37
C MET A 395 13.78 -1.97 -28.85
N VAL A 396 13.64 -3.28 -29.14
CA VAL A 396 13.64 -3.80 -30.51
C VAL A 396 12.30 -3.56 -31.21
N ASP A 397 11.19 -3.88 -30.54
CA ASP A 397 9.85 -3.83 -31.12
C ASP A 397 8.92 -2.79 -30.47
N GLY A 398 9.34 -2.17 -29.38
CA GLY A 398 8.52 -1.22 -28.63
C GLY A 398 7.35 -1.87 -27.87
N PHE A 399 7.28 -3.21 -27.77
CA PHE A 399 6.17 -3.90 -27.13
C PHE A 399 6.46 -4.38 -25.73
N LYS A 400 5.44 -4.27 -24.89
CA LYS A 400 5.30 -5.02 -23.64
C LYS A 400 4.85 -6.46 -23.95
N PRO A 401 5.14 -7.45 -23.10
CA PRO A 401 4.73 -8.84 -23.30
C PRO A 401 3.26 -9.04 -23.65
N GLY A 402 2.35 -8.29 -23.00
CA GLY A 402 0.91 -8.35 -23.31
C GLY A 402 0.58 -7.95 -24.75
N GLN A 403 1.16 -6.84 -25.24
CA GLN A 403 0.98 -6.38 -26.62
C GLN A 403 1.55 -7.38 -27.63
N ARG A 404 2.72 -7.95 -27.32
CA ARG A 404 3.37 -8.96 -28.16
C ARG A 404 2.54 -10.24 -28.27
N LYS A 405 1.97 -10.72 -27.16
CA LYS A 405 1.07 -11.88 -27.15
C LYS A 405 -0.20 -11.63 -27.97
N ILE A 406 -0.76 -10.43 -27.89
CA ILE A 406 -1.93 -10.02 -28.70
C ILE A 406 -1.60 -10.09 -30.21
N LEU A 407 -0.48 -9.50 -30.65
CA LEU A 407 -0.08 -9.55 -32.06
C LEU A 407 0.29 -10.96 -32.52
N PHE A 408 1.00 -11.72 -31.70
CA PHE A 408 1.30 -13.12 -32.00
C PHE A 408 0.00 -13.91 -32.27
N CYS A 409 -1.01 -13.72 -31.42
CA CYS A 409 -2.30 -14.38 -31.58
C CYS A 409 -3.12 -13.84 -32.77
N SER A 410 -2.99 -12.57 -33.13
CA SER A 410 -3.67 -12.04 -34.33
C SER A 410 -3.07 -12.66 -35.59
N PHE A 411 -1.76 -12.82 -35.65
CA PHE A 411 -1.09 -13.52 -36.75
C PHE A 411 -1.42 -15.01 -36.75
N LYS A 412 -1.37 -15.69 -35.59
CA LYS A 412 -1.68 -17.12 -35.46
C LYS A 412 -3.12 -17.45 -35.86
N LYS A 413 -4.07 -16.58 -35.53
CA LYS A 413 -5.48 -16.72 -35.93
C LYS A 413 -5.73 -16.34 -37.39
N ASN A 414 -4.74 -15.75 -38.07
CA ASN A 414 -4.89 -15.07 -39.35
C ASN A 414 -6.07 -14.08 -39.32
N LEU A 415 -6.01 -13.13 -38.39
CA LEU A 415 -7.08 -12.18 -38.09
C LEU A 415 -7.24 -11.14 -39.20
N VAL A 416 -7.83 -11.54 -40.33
CA VAL A 416 -8.16 -10.69 -41.48
C VAL A 416 -9.62 -10.25 -41.50
N LYS A 417 -10.49 -10.96 -40.77
CA LYS A 417 -11.89 -10.59 -40.56
C LYS A 417 -12.06 -10.04 -39.15
N GLU A 418 -13.02 -9.13 -38.98
CA GLU A 418 -13.34 -8.56 -37.68
C GLU A 418 -13.70 -9.65 -36.65
N SER A 419 -13.29 -9.43 -35.40
CA SER A 419 -13.64 -10.30 -34.28
C SER A 419 -13.96 -9.43 -33.08
N LYS A 420 -15.03 -9.79 -32.35
CA LYS A 420 -15.38 -9.07 -31.12
C LYS A 420 -14.21 -9.16 -30.13
N VAL A 421 -13.84 -8.03 -29.53
CA VAL A 421 -12.72 -7.97 -28.56
C VAL A 421 -12.87 -9.03 -27.46
N ALA A 422 -14.09 -9.21 -26.93
CA ALA A 422 -14.41 -10.26 -25.94
C ALA A 422 -14.02 -11.68 -26.39
N GLN A 423 -14.26 -12.03 -27.65
CA GLN A 423 -13.90 -13.35 -28.20
C GLN A 423 -12.40 -13.47 -28.45
N PHE A 424 -11.77 -12.38 -28.89
CA PHE A 424 -10.34 -12.39 -29.14
C PHE A 424 -9.53 -12.48 -27.83
N ILE A 425 -10.02 -11.89 -26.74
CA ILE A 425 -9.42 -12.03 -25.40
C ILE A 425 -9.33 -13.51 -24.99
N GLY A 426 -10.43 -14.26 -25.11
CA GLY A 426 -10.43 -15.69 -24.78
C GLY A 426 -9.41 -16.47 -25.61
N TYR A 427 -9.32 -16.16 -26.92
CA TYR A 427 -8.35 -16.78 -27.82
C TYR A 427 -6.90 -16.47 -27.42
N VAL A 428 -6.58 -15.20 -27.13
CA VAL A 428 -5.23 -14.78 -26.71
C VAL A 428 -4.87 -15.42 -25.38
N SER A 429 -5.81 -15.44 -24.43
CA SER A 429 -5.63 -16.04 -23.10
C SER A 429 -5.22 -17.51 -23.20
N GLU A 430 -5.96 -18.29 -23.99
CA GLU A 430 -5.73 -19.70 -24.21
C GLU A 430 -4.43 -19.99 -25.00
N HIS A 431 -4.20 -19.27 -26.10
CA HIS A 431 -3.15 -19.64 -27.07
C HIS A 431 -1.78 -19.00 -26.81
N SER A 432 -1.69 -18.06 -25.88
CA SER A 432 -0.43 -17.38 -25.53
C SER A 432 0.05 -17.67 -24.11
N ALA A 433 -0.63 -18.55 -23.36
CA ALA A 433 -0.38 -18.77 -21.94
C ALA A 433 -0.36 -17.43 -21.17
N TYR A 434 -1.44 -16.65 -21.32
CA TYR A 434 -1.58 -15.41 -20.56
C TYR A 434 -2.18 -15.73 -19.19
N HIS A 435 -1.46 -15.39 -18.12
CA HIS A 435 -1.83 -15.78 -16.76
C HIS A 435 -2.50 -14.65 -15.96
N HIS A 436 -2.60 -13.45 -16.52
CA HIS A 436 -3.25 -12.31 -15.85
C HIS A 436 -4.72 -12.17 -16.26
N GLY A 437 -5.44 -11.28 -15.57
CA GLY A 437 -6.87 -11.05 -15.80
C GLY A 437 -7.20 -10.59 -17.23
N GLU A 438 -8.28 -11.15 -17.78
CA GLU A 438 -8.81 -10.84 -19.11
C GLU A 438 -9.13 -9.36 -19.32
N GLN A 439 -9.51 -8.64 -18.25
CA GLN A 439 -9.75 -7.20 -18.29
C GLN A 439 -8.51 -6.40 -18.69
N SER A 440 -7.32 -6.78 -18.19
CA SER A 440 -6.07 -6.11 -18.58
C SER A 440 -5.76 -6.34 -20.06
N LEU A 441 -6.09 -7.52 -20.57
CA LEU A 441 -5.92 -7.87 -21.97
C LEU A 441 -6.89 -7.06 -22.85
N ALA A 442 -8.13 -6.90 -22.40
CA ALA A 442 -9.15 -6.07 -23.04
C ALA A 442 -8.67 -4.62 -23.19
N SER A 443 -8.23 -4.00 -22.10
CA SER A 443 -7.71 -2.63 -22.12
C SER A 443 -6.47 -2.49 -23.02
N THR A 444 -5.61 -3.51 -23.06
CA THR A 444 -4.44 -3.52 -23.95
C THR A 444 -4.84 -3.57 -25.43
N ILE A 445 -5.80 -4.44 -25.79
CA ILE A 445 -6.33 -4.55 -27.16
C ILE A 445 -6.98 -3.23 -27.57
N ILE A 446 -7.81 -2.64 -26.71
CA ILE A 446 -8.47 -1.36 -26.97
C ILE A 446 -7.43 -0.27 -27.19
N GLY A 447 -6.43 -0.15 -26.30
CA GLY A 447 -5.36 0.84 -26.42
C GLY A 447 -4.53 0.70 -27.70
N MET A 448 -4.29 -0.53 -28.17
CA MET A 448 -3.60 -0.79 -29.44
C MET A 448 -4.43 -0.45 -30.69
N ALA A 449 -5.76 -0.37 -30.54
CA ALA A 449 -6.69 -0.07 -31.64
C ALA A 449 -7.07 1.41 -31.74
N GLN A 450 -6.92 2.19 -30.66
CA GLN A 450 -7.28 3.61 -30.62
C GLN A 450 -6.62 4.42 -31.76
N ASP A 451 -7.43 5.24 -32.43
CA ASP A 451 -7.07 6.06 -33.60
C ASP A 451 -7.34 7.56 -33.41
N PHE A 452 -7.81 7.99 -32.24
CA PHE A 452 -8.03 9.42 -31.97
C PHE A 452 -6.70 10.19 -31.89
N VAL A 453 -6.72 11.47 -32.26
CA VAL A 453 -5.52 12.34 -32.25
C VAL A 453 -4.85 12.33 -30.87
N GLY A 454 -3.57 11.93 -30.83
CA GLY A 454 -2.77 11.82 -29.61
C GLY A 454 -2.73 10.44 -28.97
N SER A 455 -3.35 9.42 -29.58
CA SER A 455 -3.21 8.01 -29.19
C SER A 455 -2.00 7.35 -29.87
N ASN A 456 -2.22 6.53 -30.90
CA ASN A 456 -1.19 5.82 -31.64
C ASN A 456 -0.89 6.54 -32.96
N ASN A 457 0.40 6.75 -33.28
CA ASN A 457 0.79 7.26 -34.61
C ASN A 457 0.39 6.28 -35.72
N ILE A 458 0.50 4.96 -35.43
CA ILE A 458 0.02 3.86 -36.26
C ILE A 458 -0.64 2.87 -35.32
N ASN A 459 -1.97 2.76 -35.38
CA ASN A 459 -2.72 1.74 -34.66
C ASN A 459 -2.51 0.38 -35.36
N LEU A 460 -2.07 -0.62 -34.60
CA LEU A 460 -1.76 -1.95 -35.14
C LEU A 460 -2.99 -2.85 -35.24
N LEU A 461 -4.09 -2.42 -34.62
CA LEU A 461 -5.40 -3.03 -34.72
C LEU A 461 -6.37 -1.97 -35.24
N GLU A 462 -7.31 -2.35 -36.08
CA GLU A 462 -8.31 -1.43 -36.64
C GLU A 462 -9.49 -1.27 -35.67
N PRO A 463 -9.86 -0.03 -35.25
CA PRO A 463 -10.96 0.20 -34.33
C PRO A 463 -12.31 0.09 -35.05
N ARG A 464 -12.91 -1.11 -35.03
CA ARG A 464 -14.26 -1.34 -35.56
C ARG A 464 -15.32 -1.15 -34.47
N GLY A 465 -15.72 0.10 -34.23
CA GLY A 465 -16.73 0.47 -33.24
C GLY A 465 -16.29 1.63 -32.34
N GLN A 466 -16.85 1.73 -31.14
CA GLN A 466 -16.47 2.76 -30.18
C GLN A 466 -15.24 2.32 -29.36
N PHE A 467 -14.06 2.82 -29.72
CA PHE A 467 -12.77 2.53 -29.07
C PHE A 467 -12.23 3.69 -28.22
N GLY A 468 -13.08 4.71 -28.01
CA GLY A 468 -12.75 5.85 -27.18
C GLY A 468 -12.67 7.15 -27.96
N THR A 469 -12.57 8.26 -27.25
CA THR A 469 -12.49 9.59 -27.87
C THR A 469 -11.46 10.46 -27.19
N ARG A 470 -10.96 11.46 -27.92
CA ARG A 470 -10.01 12.45 -27.39
C ARG A 470 -10.56 13.20 -26.16
N ASN A 471 -11.87 13.45 -26.09
CA ASN A 471 -12.50 14.18 -24.98
C ASN A 471 -12.41 13.42 -23.65
N ALA A 472 -12.32 12.09 -23.70
CA ALA A 472 -12.18 11.23 -22.52
C ALA A 472 -10.74 10.71 -22.32
N VAL A 473 -9.82 11.01 -23.26
CA VAL A 473 -8.44 10.46 -23.28
C VAL A 473 -8.45 8.92 -23.26
N GLY A 474 -9.32 8.33 -24.08
CA GLY A 474 -9.69 6.92 -24.01
C GLY A 474 -11.17 6.80 -23.71
#